data_AF-A0A249PBX2-F1
#
_entry.id   AF-A0A249PBX2-F1
#
_cell.length_a   1.000
_cell.length_b   1.000
_cell.length_c   1.000
_cell.angle_alpha   90.00
_cell.angle_beta   90.00
_cell.angle_gamma   90.00
#
_symmetry.space_group_name_H-M   'P 1'
#
loop_
_entity.id
_entity.type
_entity.pdbx_description
1 polymer ?
#
loop_
_entity_poly.entity_id
_entity_poly.type
_entity_poly.pdbx_seq_one_letter_code
_entity_poly.pdbx_strand_id
1 'polypeptide(L)'
;MSTTSGGRTRAIGLRLLLFDQLPRNMYRGSPLAFATDGLALREAQLAIGASADMAVPPEWRAFFYMPFEHSENLADQTTAVKLFTELGEPNYLDYAIRHRQVIEQFGRFPHRNAIVGRRSTSAEEAYLAQPGAGF
;
A
#
# COMPACT_ATOMS: atom_id res chain seq x y z
N MET A 1 -34.26 -3.21 -9.71
CA MET A 1 -32.98 -3.14 -10.44
C MET A 1 -31.94 -2.48 -9.54
N SER A 2 -31.11 -3.23 -8.80
CA SER A 2 -29.85 -2.76 -8.20
C SER A 2 -29.11 -3.90 -7.46
N THR A 3 -28.78 -4.99 -8.16
CA THR A 3 -28.00 -6.11 -7.58
C THR A 3 -26.61 -6.26 -8.22
N THR A 4 -26.35 -5.57 -9.33
CA THR A 4 -25.11 -5.72 -10.11
C THR A 4 -23.94 -4.88 -9.59
N SER A 5 -24.21 -3.78 -8.88
CA SER A 5 -23.18 -2.86 -8.35
C SER A 5 -22.46 -3.45 -7.13
N GLY A 6 -23.21 -3.89 -6.12
CA GLY A 6 -22.63 -4.42 -4.87
C GLY A 6 -21.79 -5.70 -5.06
N GLY A 7 -22.10 -6.52 -6.07
CA GLY A 7 -21.30 -7.71 -6.41
C GLY A 7 -19.91 -7.37 -6.94
N ARG A 8 -19.78 -6.29 -7.72
CA ARG A 8 -18.49 -5.85 -8.28
C ARG A 8 -17.60 -5.23 -7.21
N THR A 9 -18.16 -4.40 -6.33
CA THR A 9 -17.42 -3.79 -5.21
C THR A 9 -16.82 -4.86 -4.28
N ARG A 10 -17.60 -5.88 -3.91
CA ARG A 10 -17.11 -6.98 -3.07
C ARG A 10 -15.99 -7.79 -3.74
N ALA A 11 -16.10 -8.01 -5.05
CA ALA A 11 -15.06 -8.70 -5.82
C ALA A 11 -13.75 -7.91 -5.86
N ILE A 12 -13.80 -6.57 -5.91
CA ILE A 12 -12.61 -5.71 -5.88
C ILE A 12 -11.93 -5.77 -4.51
N GLY A 13 -12.69 -5.64 -3.41
CA GLY A 13 -12.14 -5.77 -2.06
C GLY A 13 -11.40 -7.10 -1.83
N LEU A 14 -11.95 -8.20 -2.35
CA LEU A 14 -11.30 -9.52 -2.28
C LEU A 14 -10.00 -9.58 -3.09
N ARG A 15 -9.95 -8.95 -4.28
CA ARG A 15 -8.72 -8.89 -5.09
C ARG A 15 -7.62 -8.11 -4.40
N LEU A 16 -7.96 -7.01 -3.73
CA LEU A 16 -7.00 -6.22 -2.95
C LEU A 16 -6.39 -7.07 -1.83
N LEU A 17 -7.20 -7.80 -1.07
CA LEU A 17 -6.69 -8.75 -0.07
C LEU A 17 -5.80 -9.83 -0.69
N LEU A 18 -6.22 -10.38 -1.83
CA LEU A 18 -5.49 -11.47 -2.52
C LEU A 18 -4.13 -11.01 -3.06
N PHE A 19 -4.03 -9.80 -3.59
CA PHE A 19 -2.83 -9.29 -4.25
C PHE A 19 -1.93 -8.47 -3.33
N ASP A 20 -2.47 -7.87 -2.27
CA ASP A 20 -1.72 -7.02 -1.36
C ASP A 20 -1.43 -7.75 -0.03
N GLN A 21 -2.47 -8.18 0.69
CA GLN A 21 -2.33 -8.67 2.06
C GLN A 21 -1.89 -10.14 2.14
N LEU A 22 -2.42 -11.00 1.27
CA LEU A 22 -2.10 -12.43 1.28
C LEU A 22 -0.61 -12.71 0.97
N PRO A 23 0.00 -12.11 -0.06
CA PRO A 23 1.40 -12.38 -0.41
C PRO A 23 2.36 -11.93 0.69
N ARG A 24 2.08 -10.78 1.33
CA ARG A 24 2.84 -10.26 2.49
C ARG A 24 2.87 -11.24 3.67
N ASN A 25 1.79 -12.01 3.87
CA ASN A 25 1.69 -12.99 4.94
C ASN A 25 2.23 -14.37 4.55
N MET A 26 1.87 -14.87 3.38
CA MET A 26 2.28 -16.22 2.94
C MET A 26 3.75 -16.31 2.56
N TYR A 27 4.31 -15.24 1.99
CA TYR A 27 5.66 -15.23 1.43
C TYR A 27 6.58 -14.27 2.19
N ARG A 28 6.31 -14.05 3.48
CA ARG A 28 7.05 -13.13 4.35
C ARG A 28 8.57 -13.38 4.25
N GLY A 29 9.33 -12.30 4.10
CA GLY A 29 10.79 -12.35 3.99
C GLY A 29 11.32 -12.82 2.63
N SER A 30 10.46 -12.91 1.61
CA SER A 30 10.86 -13.29 0.24
C SER A 30 10.40 -12.27 -0.80
N PRO A 31 11.02 -12.21 -1.99
CA PRO A 31 10.58 -11.31 -3.06
C PRO A 31 9.12 -11.54 -3.48
N LEU A 32 8.59 -12.75 -3.28
CA LEU A 32 7.20 -13.09 -3.61
C LEU A 32 6.18 -12.30 -2.78
N ALA A 33 6.58 -11.73 -1.64
CA ALA A 33 5.72 -10.85 -0.85
C ALA A 33 5.30 -9.57 -1.59
N PHE A 34 6.08 -9.16 -2.61
CA PHE A 34 5.87 -7.92 -3.37
C PHE A 34 5.52 -8.17 -4.84
N ALA A 35 5.50 -9.43 -5.28
CA ALA A 35 5.39 -9.79 -6.70
C ALA A 35 4.08 -9.33 -7.35
N THR A 36 3.03 -9.12 -6.55
CA THR A 36 1.70 -8.71 -7.02
C THR A 36 1.34 -7.28 -6.65
N ASP A 37 2.27 -6.48 -6.10
CA ASP A 37 2.02 -5.08 -5.71
C ASP A 37 1.49 -4.25 -6.88
N GLY A 38 2.04 -4.43 -8.09
CA GLY A 38 1.57 -3.73 -9.29
C GLY A 38 0.13 -4.10 -9.68
N LEU A 39 -0.30 -5.34 -9.45
CA LEU A 39 -1.69 -5.76 -9.69
C LEU A 39 -2.62 -5.17 -8.63
N ALA A 40 -2.20 -5.18 -7.36
CA ALA A 40 -2.95 -4.58 -6.27
C ALA A 40 -3.16 -3.07 -6.50
N LEU A 41 -2.10 -2.35 -6.88
CA LEU A 41 -2.16 -0.92 -7.17
C LEU A 41 -3.12 -0.61 -8.33
N ARG A 42 -3.05 -1.39 -9.43
CA ARG A 42 -3.97 -1.22 -10.56
C ARG A 42 -5.43 -1.40 -10.15
N GLU A 43 -5.74 -2.45 -9.39
CA GLU A 43 -7.11 -2.68 -8.91
C GLU A 43 -7.56 -1.58 -7.94
N ALA A 44 -6.66 -1.09 -7.08
CA ALA A 44 -6.94 0.03 -6.17
C ALA A 44 -7.25 1.32 -6.93
N GLN A 45 -6.45 1.68 -7.94
CA GLN A 45 -6.70 2.84 -8.81
C GLN A 45 -8.08 2.78 -9.48
N LEU A 46 -8.45 1.61 -10.03
CA LEU A 46 -9.78 1.40 -10.61
C LEU A 46 -10.90 1.52 -9.57
N ALA A 47 -10.67 1.00 -8.36
CA ALA A 47 -11.63 1.05 -7.27
C ALA A 47 -11.91 2.48 -6.81
N ILE A 48 -10.84 3.26 -6.54
CA ILE A 48 -10.93 4.65 -6.10
C ILE A 48 -11.51 5.54 -7.21
N GLY A 49 -11.10 5.32 -8.47
CA GLY A 49 -11.67 6.04 -9.61
C GLY A 49 -13.17 5.82 -9.80
N ALA A 50 -13.71 4.70 -9.31
CA ALA A 50 -15.14 4.38 -9.30
C ALA A 50 -15.82 4.62 -7.94
N SER A 51 -15.12 5.21 -6.96
CA SER A 51 -15.59 5.40 -5.58
C SER A 51 -16.11 4.10 -4.93
N ALA A 52 -15.53 2.96 -5.29
CA ALA A 52 -15.96 1.65 -4.81
C ALA A 52 -15.68 1.45 -3.31
N ASP A 53 -14.65 2.11 -2.78
CA ASP A 53 -14.31 2.17 -1.36
C ASP A 53 -15.44 2.81 -0.52
N MET A 54 -16.22 3.72 -1.09
CA MET A 54 -17.37 4.33 -0.40
C MET A 54 -18.56 3.39 -0.24
N ALA A 55 -18.59 2.29 -1.02
CA ALA A 55 -19.62 1.27 -0.95
C ALA A 55 -19.28 0.12 0.03
N VAL A 56 -18.18 0.23 0.79
CA VAL A 56 -17.84 -0.67 1.90
C VAL A 56 -17.83 0.07 3.24
N PRO A 57 -17.96 -0.65 4.37
CA PRO A 57 -17.83 -0.05 5.68
C PRO A 57 -16.43 0.58 5.89
N PRO A 58 -16.31 1.66 6.69
CA PRO A 58 -15.04 2.38 6.89
C PRO A 58 -13.85 1.50 7.27
N GLU A 59 -14.07 0.47 8.09
CA GLU A 59 -13.04 -0.44 8.56
C GLU A 59 -12.40 -1.28 7.44
N TRP A 60 -13.04 -1.37 6.27
CA TRP A 60 -12.51 -2.07 5.08
C TRP A 60 -11.78 -1.14 4.12
N ARG A 61 -11.97 0.19 4.24
CA ARG A 61 -11.43 1.15 3.27
C ARG A 61 -9.91 1.19 3.25
N ALA A 62 -9.27 0.94 4.40
CA ALA A 62 -7.81 0.86 4.48
C ALA A 62 -7.21 -0.12 3.47
N PHE A 63 -7.87 -1.24 3.18
CA PHE A 63 -7.40 -2.22 2.18
C PHE A 63 -7.43 -1.71 0.73
N PHE A 64 -8.26 -0.70 0.45
CA PHE A 64 -8.28 -0.01 -0.84
C PHE A 64 -7.14 1.02 -0.95
N TYR A 65 -6.61 1.48 0.17
CA TYR A 65 -5.64 2.57 0.24
C TYR A 65 -4.20 2.07 0.39
N MET A 66 -4.01 0.95 1.11
CA MET A 66 -2.70 0.32 1.32
C MET A 66 -1.89 0.07 0.04
N PRO A 67 -2.46 -0.36 -1.10
CA PRO A 67 -1.67 -0.54 -2.32
C PRO A 67 -0.97 0.73 -2.81
N PHE A 68 -1.55 1.92 -2.56
CA PHE A 68 -0.88 3.19 -2.84
C PHE A 68 0.28 3.44 -1.86
N GLU A 69 0.07 3.16 -0.57
CA GLU A 69 1.10 3.26 0.49
C GLU A 69 2.26 2.28 0.25
N HIS A 70 2.00 1.15 -0.40
CA HIS A 70 3.01 0.16 -0.73
C HIS A 70 3.77 0.43 -2.04
N SER A 71 3.33 1.41 -2.83
CA SER A 71 3.96 1.78 -4.10
C SER A 71 5.26 2.57 -3.89
N GLU A 72 6.30 2.23 -4.65
CA GLU A 72 7.56 3.01 -4.70
C GLU A 72 7.44 4.19 -5.68
N ASN A 73 6.35 4.96 -5.59
CA ASN A 73 6.07 6.14 -6.41
C ASN A 73 5.51 7.28 -5.56
N LEU A 74 6.10 8.48 -5.66
CA LEU A 74 5.73 9.62 -4.83
C LEU A 74 4.28 10.13 -5.05
N ALA A 75 3.75 10.00 -6.26
CA ALA A 75 2.39 10.41 -6.57
C ALA A 75 1.36 9.45 -5.93
N ASP A 76 1.66 8.15 -5.94
CA ASP A 76 0.85 7.15 -5.24
C ASP A 76 0.90 7.39 -3.72
N GLN A 77 2.09 7.68 -3.16
CA GLN A 77 2.23 8.01 -1.74
C GLN A 77 1.44 9.26 -1.33
N THR A 78 1.43 10.28 -2.18
CA THR A 78 0.61 11.48 -1.97
C THR A 78 -0.88 11.14 -1.98
N THR A 79 -1.29 10.23 -2.87
CA THR A 79 -2.66 9.70 -2.92
C THR A 79 -3.01 8.93 -1.64
N ALA A 80 -2.10 8.07 -1.15
CA ALA A 80 -2.28 7.31 0.09
C ALA A 80 -2.52 8.24 1.29
N VAL A 81 -1.66 9.25 1.48
CA VAL A 81 -1.81 10.24 2.57
C VAL A 81 -3.15 10.95 2.48
N LYS A 82 -3.58 11.37 1.28
CA LYS A 82 -4.87 12.00 1.09
C LYS A 82 -6.02 11.08 1.52
N LEU A 83 -6.04 9.84 1.03
CA LEU A 83 -7.09 8.87 1.32
C LEU A 83 -7.16 8.53 2.81
N PHE A 84 -6.00 8.33 3.47
CA PHE A 84 -5.96 8.06 4.91
C PHE A 84 -6.28 9.29 5.77
N THR A 85 -6.02 10.50 5.28
CA THR A 85 -6.50 11.74 5.92
C THR A 85 -8.03 11.79 5.91
N GLU A 86 -8.65 11.46 4.77
CA GLU A 86 -10.11 11.42 4.63
C GLU A 86 -10.76 10.28 5.42
N LEU A 87 -10.05 9.17 5.63
CA LEU A 87 -10.50 8.06 6.47
C LEU A 87 -10.63 8.46 7.95
N GLY A 88 -9.75 9.34 8.44
CA GLY A 88 -9.81 9.88 9.79
C GLY A 88 -9.29 8.96 10.90
N GLU A 89 -8.57 7.88 10.54
CA GLU A 89 -7.97 6.93 11.49
C GLU A 89 -6.50 7.30 11.75
N PRO A 90 -6.13 7.82 12.95
CA PRO A 90 -4.82 8.44 13.18
C PRO A 90 -3.64 7.50 12.96
N ASN A 91 -3.79 6.23 13.32
CA ASN A 91 -2.72 5.24 13.16
C ASN A 91 -2.42 5.00 11.68
N TYR A 92 -3.44 4.81 10.84
CA TYR A 92 -3.22 4.62 9.40
C TYR A 92 -2.62 5.86 8.75
N LEU A 93 -3.04 7.06 9.18
CA LEU A 93 -2.47 8.30 8.67
C LEU A 93 -0.98 8.46 9.04
N ASP A 94 -0.59 8.13 10.27
CA ASP A 94 0.82 8.16 10.69
C ASP A 94 1.69 7.25 9.79
N TYR A 95 1.24 6.01 9.57
CA TYR A 95 1.94 5.09 8.67
C TYR A 95 2.04 5.63 7.25
N ALA A 96 0.95 6.17 6.69
CA ALA A 96 0.95 6.70 5.32
C ALA A 96 1.93 7.89 5.17
N ILE A 97 1.98 8.77 6.17
CA ILE A 97 2.92 9.90 6.19
C ILE A 97 4.37 9.39 6.23
N ARG A 98 4.67 8.40 7.09
CA ARG A 98 6.01 7.82 7.21
C ARG A 98 6.42 7.11 5.92
N HIS A 99 5.53 6.35 5.28
CA HIS A 99 5.80 5.72 3.98
C HIS A 99 6.12 6.78 2.91
N ARG A 100 5.31 7.85 2.83
CA ARG A 100 5.56 8.97 1.91
C ARG A 100 6.92 9.60 2.14
N GLN A 101 7.32 9.85 3.39
CA GLN A 101 8.62 10.46 3.72
C GLN A 101 9.79 9.58 3.24
N VAL A 102 9.70 8.26 3.41
CA VAL A 102 10.73 7.32 2.94
C VAL A 102 10.85 7.36 1.42
N ILE A 103 9.71 7.36 0.70
CA ILE A 103 9.72 7.45 -0.77
C ILE A 103 10.17 8.83 -1.26
N GLU A 104 9.82 9.91 -0.57
CA GLU A 104 10.30 11.27 -0.87
C GLU A 104 11.82 11.37 -0.72
N GLN A 105 12.39 10.71 0.30
CA GLN A 105 13.83 10.75 0.56
C GLN A 105 14.64 9.80 -0.34
N PHE A 106 14.17 8.58 -0.57
CA PHE A 106 14.96 7.52 -1.23
C PHE A 106 14.43 7.08 -2.59
N GLY A 107 13.21 7.50 -2.96
CA GLY A 107 12.51 7.06 -4.18
C GLY A 107 12.05 5.60 -4.16
N ARG A 108 12.31 4.87 -3.07
CA ARG A 108 12.03 3.43 -2.90
C ARG A 108 12.06 3.08 -1.41
N PHE A 109 11.67 1.85 -1.06
CA PHE A 109 11.75 1.33 0.29
C PHE A 109 13.09 0.61 0.55
N PRO A 110 13.99 1.18 1.39
CA PRO A 110 15.30 0.58 1.61
C PRO A 110 15.26 -0.80 2.25
N HIS A 111 14.26 -1.07 3.11
CA HIS A 111 14.10 -2.36 3.78
C HIS A 111 13.81 -3.51 2.80
N ARG A 112 13.32 -3.20 1.59
CA ARG A 112 13.09 -4.20 0.53
C ARG A 112 14.37 -4.56 -0.23
N ASN A 113 15.43 -3.75 -0.14
CA ASN A 113 16.60 -3.84 -1.02
C ASN A 113 17.21 -5.24 -1.05
N ALA A 114 17.56 -5.80 0.10
CA ALA A 114 18.14 -7.14 0.18
C ALA A 114 17.18 -8.22 -0.37
N ILE A 115 15.89 -8.10 -0.06
CA ILE A 115 14.86 -9.08 -0.45
C ILE A 115 14.68 -9.10 -1.97
N VAL A 116 14.75 -7.95 -2.64
CA VAL A 116 14.58 -7.84 -4.10
C VAL A 116 15.90 -7.77 -4.87
N GLY A 117 17.03 -8.05 -4.23
CA GLY A 117 18.35 -8.11 -4.89
C GLY A 117 18.95 -6.74 -5.25
N ARG A 118 18.52 -5.65 -4.61
CA ARG A 118 19.09 -4.31 -4.77
C ARG A 118 20.20 -4.07 -3.74
N ARG A 119 21.24 -3.34 -4.15
CA ARG A 119 22.26 -2.83 -3.23
C ARG A 119 21.77 -1.53 -2.58
N SER A 120 21.91 -1.43 -1.25
CA SER A 120 21.66 -0.20 -0.51
C SER A 120 22.82 0.79 -0.69
N THR A 121 22.48 2.08 -0.69
CA THR A 121 23.43 3.19 -0.57
C THR A 121 23.81 3.40 0.90
N SER A 122 24.89 4.13 1.16
CA SER A 122 25.29 4.47 2.54
C SER A 122 24.22 5.26 3.31
N ALA A 123 23.45 6.11 2.62
CA ALA A 123 22.35 6.85 3.23
C ALA A 123 21.18 5.92 3.62
N GLU A 124 20.87 4.95 2.76
CA GLU A 124 19.86 3.92 3.03
C GLU A 124 20.28 2.99 4.18
N GLU A 125 21.56 2.59 4.25
CA GLU A 125 22.10 1.79 5.36
C GLU A 125 22.05 2.57 6.69
N ALA A 126 22.43 3.84 6.68
CA ALA A 126 22.34 4.71 7.86
C ALA A 126 20.89 4.90 8.33
N TYR A 127 19.94 5.01 7.40
CA TYR A 127 18.51 5.03 7.73
C TYR A 127 18.05 3.71 8.37
N LEU A 128 18.39 2.57 7.77
CA LEU A 128 18.01 1.24 8.27
C LEU A 128 18.61 0.92 9.65
N ALA A 129 19.70 1.58 10.05
CA ALA A 129 20.29 1.44 11.38
C ALA A 129 19.54 2.23 12.48
N GLN A 130 18.59 3.10 12.13
CA GLN A 130 17.83 3.88 13.10
C GLN A 130 16.71 3.05 13.75
N PRO A 131 16.39 3.28 15.04
CA PRO A 131 15.25 2.63 15.69
C PRO A 131 13.94 2.96 14.96
N GLY A 132 13.12 1.95 14.67
CA GLY A 132 11.83 2.13 13.98
C GLY A 132 11.94 2.40 12.47
N ALA A 133 13.14 2.22 11.89
CA ALA A 133 13.32 2.17 10.44
C ALA A 133 12.86 0.82 9.87
N GLY A 134 12.31 0.86 8.65
CA GLY A 134 11.57 -0.28 8.11
C GLY A 134 10.15 -0.35 8.67
N PHE A 135 9.23 -0.82 7.84
CA PHE A 135 7.83 -1.04 8.19
C PHE A 135 7.58 -2.54 8.34
#